data_AF-A0ABD2Y217-F1
#
_entry.id   AF-A0ABD2Y217-F1
#
_cell.length_a   1.000
_cell.length_b   1.000
_cell.length_c   1.000
_cell.angle_alpha   90.00
_cell.angle_beta   90.00
_cell.angle_gamma   90.00
#
_symmetry.space_group_name_H-M   'P 1'
#
loop_
_entity.id
_entity.type
_entity.pdbx_description
1 polymer ?
#
loop_
_entity_poly.entity_id
_entity_poly.type
_entity_poly.pdbx_seq_one_letter_code
_entity_poly.pdbx_strand_id
1 'polypeptide(L)'
;MDKQEEDECFSYAIQLLTAATMPMVLNAIVRLDVLEIIAKAGPVLTSSVVDGGAGAQYQRRYGLAPVANYFIKQQYGAPLRPLLVYLQDKVLMESWYQLGAAILEGGTAFERTHASEIFTYIGKDPKFNEAFNNAMSSHTRAVLENVLECYKGFENVKTLVDVGVEHKGGDMFESIPEADAIFKKWILHDWDDEHCLKLLRNCYTALPEDGKIIIVEGIVL
;
A
#
# COMPACT_ATOMS: atom_id res chain seq x y z
N MET A 1 33.87 15.85 9.62
CA MET A 1 33.41 15.94 8.22
C MET A 1 34.40 16.73 7.43
N ASP A 2 34.86 16.17 6.31
CA ASP A 2 35.54 16.98 5.31
C ASP A 2 34.51 17.80 4.49
N LYS A 3 35.00 18.72 3.66
CA LYS A 3 34.13 19.61 2.88
C LYS A 3 33.23 18.87 1.89
N GLN A 4 33.71 17.77 1.32
CA GLN A 4 32.92 16.98 0.37
C GLN A 4 31.77 16.28 1.11
N GLU A 5 32.06 15.69 2.27
CA GLU A 5 31.06 15.07 3.14
C GLU A 5 30.01 16.09 3.61
N GLU A 6 30.43 17.33 3.91
CA GLU A 6 29.52 18.44 4.24
C GLU A 6 28.59 18.83 3.08
N ASP A 7 29.13 18.95 1.87
CA ASP A 7 28.37 19.28 0.65
C ASP A 7 27.36 18.15 0.30
N GLU A 8 27.75 16.88 0.50
CA GLU A 8 26.87 15.71 0.32
C GLU A 8 25.75 15.67 1.37
N CYS A 9 26.07 15.90 2.64
CA CYS A 9 25.07 15.98 3.71
C CYS A 9 24.07 17.12 3.47
N PHE A 10 24.54 18.30 3.05
CA PHE A 10 23.67 19.43 2.73
C PHE A 10 22.73 19.09 1.57
N SER A 11 23.27 18.49 0.50
CA SER A 11 22.47 18.07 -0.66
C SER A 11 21.39 17.05 -0.26
N TYR A 12 21.74 16.09 0.58
CA TYR A 12 20.80 15.10 1.08
C TYR A 12 19.72 15.71 1.99
N ALA A 13 20.08 16.68 2.85
CA ALA A 13 19.12 17.40 3.68
C ALA A 13 18.08 18.14 2.84
N ILE A 14 18.48 18.73 1.70
CA ILE A 14 17.55 19.36 0.75
C ILE A 14 16.62 18.32 0.10
N GLN A 15 17.12 17.13 -0.21
CA GLN A 15 16.29 16.04 -0.75
C GLN A 15 15.24 15.59 0.28
N LEU A 16 15.62 15.45 1.55
CA LEU A 16 14.69 15.11 2.63
C LEU A 16 13.63 16.20 2.84
N LEU A 17 14.03 17.47 2.82
CA LEU A 17 13.11 18.61 2.93
C LEU A 17 12.01 18.58 1.86
N THR A 18 12.34 18.07 0.67
CA THR A 18 11.44 18.04 -0.49
C THR A 18 10.85 16.66 -0.77
N ALA A 19 11.07 15.67 0.10
CA ALA A 19 10.73 14.26 -0.12
C ALA A 19 9.23 14.03 -0.40
N ALA A 20 8.34 14.84 0.18
CA ALA A 20 6.90 14.78 -0.07
C ALA A 20 6.51 15.10 -1.53
N THR A 21 7.38 15.79 -2.29
CA THR A 21 7.12 16.16 -3.67
C THR A 21 6.95 14.94 -4.56
N MET A 22 7.76 13.91 -4.38
CA MET A 22 7.73 12.70 -5.21
C MET A 22 6.38 11.96 -5.12
N PRO A 23 5.90 11.52 -3.93
CA PRO A 23 4.63 10.80 -3.84
C PRO A 23 3.43 11.67 -4.25
N MET A 24 3.46 12.98 -3.96
CA MET A 24 2.39 13.90 -4.36
C MET A 24 2.31 14.11 -5.87
N VAL A 25 3.46 14.30 -6.54
CA VAL A 25 3.52 14.41 -8.00
C VAL A 25 3.12 13.08 -8.64
N LEU A 26 3.56 11.94 -8.10
CA LEU A 26 3.16 10.63 -8.60
C LEU A 26 1.64 10.42 -8.46
N ASN A 27 1.05 10.79 -7.32
CA ASN A 27 -0.40 10.73 -7.10
C ASN A 27 -1.15 11.59 -8.14
N ALA A 28 -0.67 12.80 -8.43
CA ALA A 28 -1.25 13.65 -9.46
C ALA A 28 -1.11 13.05 -10.88
N ILE A 29 0.07 12.56 -11.24
CA ILE A 29 0.36 11.88 -12.52
C ILE A 29 -0.59 10.71 -12.74
N VAL A 30 -0.76 9.89 -11.71
CA VAL A 30 -1.65 8.73 -11.72
C VAL A 30 -3.10 9.19 -11.85
N ARG A 31 -3.58 10.13 -11.03
CA ARG A 31 -4.97 10.64 -11.11
C ARG A 31 -5.31 11.29 -12.46
N LEU A 32 -4.32 11.87 -13.13
CA LEU A 32 -4.48 12.50 -14.45
C LEU A 32 -4.25 11.53 -15.63
N ASP A 33 -4.05 10.23 -15.36
CA ASP A 33 -3.81 9.19 -16.36
C ASP A 33 -2.61 9.48 -17.30
N VAL A 34 -1.61 10.22 -16.79
CA VAL A 34 -0.44 10.64 -17.59
C VAL A 34 0.37 9.42 -18.04
N LEU A 35 0.48 8.39 -17.19
CA LEU A 35 1.20 7.16 -17.55
C LEU A 35 0.50 6.40 -18.68
N GLU A 36 -0.83 6.34 -18.65
CA GLU A 36 -1.66 5.72 -19.68
C GLU A 36 -1.58 6.49 -21.01
N ILE A 37 -1.53 7.83 -20.96
CA ILE A 37 -1.32 8.68 -22.13
C ILE A 37 0.04 8.37 -22.77
N ILE A 38 1.10 8.29 -21.97
CA ILE A 38 2.45 7.94 -22.46
C ILE A 38 2.46 6.51 -23.01
N ALA A 39 1.81 5.55 -22.34
CA ALA A 39 1.71 4.17 -22.81
C ALA A 39 1.10 4.08 -24.22
N LYS A 40 0.01 4.83 -24.47
CA LYS A 40 -0.69 4.87 -25.75
C LYS A 40 0.10 5.55 -26.86
N ALA A 41 0.98 6.49 -26.53
CA ALA A 41 1.80 7.20 -27.49
C ALA A 41 2.94 6.36 -28.11
N GLY A 42 3.22 5.17 -27.55
CA GLY A 42 4.30 4.28 -27.99
C GLY A 42 5.66 4.62 -27.35
N PRO A 43 6.70 3.81 -27.59
CA PRO A 43 8.00 3.99 -26.94
C PRO A 43 8.64 5.30 -27.41
N VAL A 44 8.76 6.27 -26.51
CA VAL A 44 9.53 7.50 -26.77
C VAL A 44 10.54 7.70 -25.66
N LEU A 45 11.79 7.34 -25.89
CA LEU A 45 12.91 7.84 -25.10
C LEU A 45 13.90 8.51 -26.05
N THR A 46 13.96 9.84 -25.99
CA THR A 46 15.15 10.64 -26.30
C THR A 46 14.87 12.10 -25.96
N SER A 47 15.65 12.66 -25.03
CA SER A 47 15.96 14.09 -25.12
C SER A 47 16.98 14.24 -26.25
N SER A 48 16.62 14.93 -27.31
CA SER A 48 17.56 15.25 -28.39
C SER A 48 17.67 16.76 -28.50
N VAL A 49 18.90 17.25 -28.71
CA VAL A 49 19.10 18.61 -29.21
C VAL A 49 18.57 18.62 -30.63
N VAL A 50 17.58 19.47 -30.92
CA VAL A 50 17.24 19.76 -32.32
C VAL A 50 18.31 20.73 -32.80
N ASP A 51 19.11 20.28 -33.77
CA ASP A 51 20.31 20.95 -34.27
C ASP A 51 20.07 22.44 -34.60
N GLY A 52 21.08 23.29 -34.39
CA GLY A 52 21.04 24.67 -34.89
C GLY A 52 21.77 25.75 -34.08
N GLY A 53 23.09 25.60 -33.87
CA GLY A 53 23.97 26.73 -33.49
C GLY A 53 23.51 27.53 -32.26
N ALA A 54 23.78 28.85 -32.26
CA ALA A 54 23.57 29.77 -31.12
C ALA A 54 22.10 29.98 -30.69
N GLY A 55 21.14 29.16 -31.15
CA GLY A 55 19.72 29.21 -30.80
C GLY A 55 19.04 27.83 -30.66
N ALA A 56 19.79 26.75 -30.43
CA ALA A 56 19.24 25.41 -30.33
C ALA A 56 18.17 25.28 -29.22
N GLN A 57 17.00 24.70 -29.56
CA GLN A 57 15.90 24.48 -28.62
C GLN A 57 15.97 23.05 -28.06
N TYR A 58 16.05 22.94 -26.74
CA TYR A 58 16.03 21.65 -26.05
C TYR A 58 14.62 21.06 -26.05
N GLN A 59 14.46 19.88 -26.64
CA GLN A 59 13.24 19.08 -26.52
C GLN A 59 13.47 17.90 -25.57
N ARG A 60 12.65 17.81 -24.53
CA ARG A 60 12.56 16.63 -23.67
C ARG A 60 11.37 15.79 -24.11
N ARG A 61 11.61 14.50 -24.35
CA ARG A 61 10.56 13.51 -24.60
C ARG A 61 10.58 12.47 -23.49
N TYR A 62 9.41 11.99 -23.11
CA TYR A 62 9.22 11.08 -21.97
C TYR A 62 8.68 9.74 -22.45
N GLY A 63 9.19 8.68 -21.85
CA GLY A 63 8.75 7.30 -22.06
C GLY A 63 8.62 6.59 -20.73
N LEU A 64 7.90 5.48 -20.71
CA LEU A 64 7.69 4.71 -19.49
C LEU A 64 8.96 3.96 -19.10
N ALA A 65 9.41 4.16 -17.86
CA ALA A 65 10.36 3.27 -17.22
C ALA A 65 9.65 1.98 -16.76
N PRO A 66 10.37 0.85 -16.57
CA PRO A 66 9.76 -0.42 -16.14
C PRO A 66 8.91 -0.31 -14.86
N VAL A 67 9.30 0.55 -13.92
CA VAL A 67 8.54 0.79 -12.67
C VAL A 67 7.13 1.35 -12.92
N ALA A 68 6.90 2.06 -14.02
CA ALA A 68 5.59 2.61 -14.35
C ALA A 68 4.54 1.52 -14.61
N ASN A 69 4.97 0.31 -14.99
CA ASN A 69 4.08 -0.83 -15.21
C ASN A 69 3.29 -1.21 -13.95
N TYR A 70 3.82 -0.96 -12.76
CA TYR A 70 3.09 -1.20 -11.50
C TYR A 70 1.97 -0.19 -11.24
N PHE A 71 1.93 0.93 -11.95
CA PHE A 71 0.94 2.00 -11.73
C PHE A 71 -0.08 2.16 -12.87
N ILE A 72 0.16 1.50 -14.01
CA ILE A 72 -0.72 1.50 -15.18
C ILE A 72 -1.68 0.30 -15.11
N LYS A 73 -2.87 0.41 -15.72
CA LYS A 73 -3.74 -0.76 -15.99
C LYS A 73 -2.98 -1.78 -16.85
N GLN A 74 -2.49 -2.84 -16.23
CA GLN A 74 -1.75 -3.93 -16.87
C GLN A 74 -2.68 -4.91 -17.62
N GLN A 75 -2.11 -5.69 -18.56
CA GLN A 75 -2.75 -6.89 -19.12
C GLN A 75 -2.76 -8.08 -18.15
N TYR A 76 -1.84 -8.11 -17.18
CA TYR A 76 -1.72 -9.13 -16.12
C TYR A 76 -1.28 -8.46 -14.80
N GLY A 77 -1.85 -8.85 -13.68
CA GLY A 77 -1.58 -8.21 -12.38
C GLY A 77 -2.59 -7.16 -11.95
N ALA A 78 -2.49 -6.77 -10.68
CA ALA A 78 -3.22 -5.67 -10.09
C ALA A 78 -2.30 -4.45 -9.92
N PRO A 79 -2.72 -3.24 -10.33
CA PRO A 79 -1.88 -2.06 -10.20
C PRO A 79 -1.78 -1.62 -8.73
N LEU A 80 -0.66 -0.99 -8.37
CA LEU A 80 -0.45 -0.31 -7.08
C LEU A 80 -1.11 1.07 -7.02
N ARG A 81 -1.69 1.54 -8.13
CA ARG A 81 -2.40 2.82 -8.23
C ARG A 81 -3.45 3.03 -7.13
N PRO A 82 -4.38 2.10 -6.85
CA PRO A 82 -5.36 2.30 -5.78
C PRO A 82 -4.71 2.49 -4.40
N LEU A 83 -3.64 1.74 -4.11
CA LEU A 83 -2.89 1.86 -2.87
C LEU A 83 -2.21 3.23 -2.75
N LEU A 84 -1.54 3.71 -3.81
CA LEU A 84 -0.96 5.05 -3.83
C LEU A 84 -2.02 6.14 -3.56
N VAL A 85 -3.16 6.03 -4.24
CA VAL A 85 -4.25 7.01 -4.11
C VAL A 85 -4.81 7.03 -2.70
N TYR A 86 -4.99 5.86 -2.07
CA TYR A 86 -5.41 5.72 -0.68
C TYR A 86 -4.39 6.31 0.30
N LEU A 87 -3.10 5.93 0.18
CA LEU A 87 -2.02 6.41 1.06
C LEU A 87 -1.79 7.92 0.98
N GLN A 88 -2.13 8.54 -0.16
CA GLN A 88 -2.05 9.98 -0.37
C GLN A 88 -3.41 10.68 -0.24
N ASP A 89 -4.44 9.97 0.22
CA ASP A 89 -5.73 10.58 0.50
C ASP A 89 -5.60 11.56 1.68
N LYS A 90 -6.34 12.65 1.59
CA LYS A 90 -6.32 13.72 2.59
C LYS A 90 -6.61 13.17 4.00
N VAL A 91 -7.54 12.23 4.13
CA VAL A 91 -7.94 11.66 5.43
C VAL A 91 -6.73 11.02 6.16
N LEU A 92 -5.90 10.25 5.46
CA LEU A 92 -4.68 9.68 6.04
C LEU A 92 -3.61 10.76 6.23
N MET A 93 -3.42 11.62 5.22
CA MET A 93 -2.35 12.61 5.24
C MET A 93 -2.48 13.62 6.38
N GLU A 94 -3.72 13.98 6.78
CA GLU A 94 -3.96 14.86 7.91
C GLU A 94 -3.49 14.29 9.25
N SER A 95 -3.43 12.95 9.37
CA SER A 95 -2.99 12.28 10.59
C SER A 95 -1.53 12.57 10.93
N TRP A 96 -0.69 12.83 9.92
CA TRP A 96 0.73 13.15 10.15
C TRP A 96 0.94 14.44 10.96
N TYR A 97 -0.01 15.39 10.91
CA TYR A 97 0.06 16.61 11.71
C TYR A 97 -0.12 16.37 13.21
N GLN A 98 -0.71 15.24 13.60
CA GLN A 98 -0.91 14.84 15.00
C GLN A 98 0.14 13.85 15.51
N LEU A 99 1.13 13.47 14.70
CA LEU A 99 2.17 12.51 15.10
C LEU A 99 2.94 12.99 16.34
N GLY A 100 3.32 14.26 16.39
CA GLY A 100 4.03 14.82 17.55
C GLY A 100 3.20 14.76 18.84
N ALA A 101 1.91 15.09 18.76
CA ALA A 101 1.00 15.01 19.90
C ALA A 101 0.78 13.55 20.35
N ALA A 102 0.63 12.62 19.41
CA ALA A 102 0.52 11.19 19.71
C ALA A 102 1.74 10.67 20.47
N ILE A 103 2.96 11.10 20.09
CA ILE A 103 4.20 10.72 20.79
C ILE A 103 4.24 11.29 22.21
N LEU A 104 3.85 12.55 22.39
CA LEU A 104 3.97 13.24 23.67
C LEU A 104 2.88 12.87 24.69
N GLU A 105 1.67 12.64 24.20
CA GLU A 105 0.47 12.54 25.03
C GLU A 105 -0.25 11.19 24.89
N GLY A 106 0.24 10.28 24.05
CA GLY A 106 -0.33 8.95 23.81
C GLY A 106 -1.53 8.95 22.85
N GLY A 107 -2.06 7.77 22.54
CA GLY A 107 -3.12 7.57 21.54
C GLY A 107 -2.59 7.57 20.10
N THR A 108 -3.46 7.31 19.12
CA THR A 108 -3.05 7.27 17.70
C THR A 108 -3.18 8.63 17.03
N ALA A 109 -2.31 8.91 16.05
CA ALA A 109 -2.36 10.16 15.30
C ALA A 109 -3.68 10.30 14.49
N PHE A 110 -4.25 9.18 14.03
CA PHE A 110 -5.53 9.15 13.33
C PHE A 110 -6.68 9.54 14.24
N GLU A 111 -6.80 8.91 15.42
CA GLU A 111 -7.87 9.22 16.39
C GLU A 111 -7.79 10.66 16.87
N ARG A 112 -6.58 11.20 17.08
CA ARG A 112 -6.38 12.62 17.44
C ARG A 112 -6.86 13.59 16.36
N THR A 113 -6.82 13.16 15.09
CA THR A 113 -7.22 13.99 13.94
C THR A 113 -8.73 13.92 13.72
N HIS A 114 -9.30 12.71 13.79
CA HIS A 114 -10.68 12.44 13.35
C HIS A 114 -11.66 12.12 14.49
N ALA A 115 -11.20 12.11 15.73
CA ALA A 115 -11.97 11.74 16.93
C ALA A 115 -12.68 10.38 16.80
N SER A 116 -12.07 9.46 16.04
CA SER A 116 -12.60 8.12 15.74
C SER A 116 -11.45 7.17 15.46
N GLU A 117 -11.59 5.92 15.90
CA GLU A 117 -10.75 4.81 15.46
C GLU A 117 -10.91 4.61 13.93
N ILE A 118 -9.84 4.14 13.25
CA ILE A 118 -9.74 4.14 11.78
C ILE A 118 -10.77 3.25 11.10
N PHE A 119 -10.99 2.02 11.57
CA PHE A 119 -11.99 1.13 10.98
C PHE A 119 -13.42 1.64 11.22
N THR A 120 -13.65 2.24 12.39
CA THR A 120 -14.91 2.93 12.69
C THR A 120 -15.15 4.12 11.76
N TYR A 121 -14.11 4.89 11.44
CA TYR A 121 -14.18 6.01 10.51
C TYR A 121 -14.43 5.53 9.08
N ILE A 122 -13.70 4.49 8.63
CA ILE A 122 -13.89 3.83 7.34
C ILE A 122 -15.34 3.37 7.17
N GLY A 123 -15.98 2.83 8.22
CA GLY A 123 -17.39 2.45 8.16
C GLY A 123 -18.38 3.62 8.00
N LYS A 124 -17.98 4.85 8.34
CA LYS A 124 -18.84 6.06 8.32
C LYS A 124 -18.71 6.89 7.05
N ASP A 125 -17.57 6.87 6.37
CA ASP A 125 -17.34 7.61 5.13
C ASP A 125 -17.32 6.66 3.92
N PRO A 126 -18.42 6.60 3.12
CA PRO A 126 -18.49 5.70 1.98
C PRO A 126 -17.41 5.90 0.92
N LYS A 127 -16.92 7.15 0.74
CA LYS A 127 -15.89 7.44 -0.27
C LYS A 127 -14.53 6.94 0.20
N PHE A 128 -14.21 7.18 1.47
CA PHE A 128 -12.97 6.69 2.06
C PHE A 128 -12.99 5.15 2.19
N ASN A 129 -14.15 4.57 2.51
CA ASN A 129 -14.38 3.13 2.49
C ASN A 129 -14.09 2.50 1.13
N GLU A 130 -14.65 3.08 0.07
CA GLU A 130 -14.40 2.62 -1.29
C GLU A 130 -12.91 2.72 -1.66
N ALA A 131 -12.25 3.83 -1.30
CA ALA A 131 -10.82 4.00 -1.53
C ALA A 131 -9.97 2.95 -0.79
N PHE A 132 -10.28 2.69 0.49
CA PHE A 132 -9.64 1.65 1.31
C PHE A 132 -9.82 0.26 0.69
N ASN A 133 -11.06 -0.13 0.39
CA ASN A 133 -11.36 -1.45 -0.14
C ASN A 133 -10.74 -1.68 -1.52
N ASN A 134 -10.75 -0.68 -2.39
CA ASN A 134 -10.08 -0.74 -3.69
C ASN A 134 -8.55 -0.87 -3.54
N ALA A 135 -7.94 -0.16 -2.59
CA ALA A 135 -6.52 -0.27 -2.28
C ALA A 135 -6.16 -1.67 -1.79
N MET A 136 -6.89 -2.20 -0.80
CA MET A 136 -6.65 -3.51 -0.22
C MET A 136 -6.84 -4.63 -1.24
N SER A 137 -7.94 -4.59 -1.99
CA SER A 137 -8.24 -5.59 -3.03
C SER A 137 -7.16 -5.63 -4.12
N SER A 138 -6.78 -4.46 -4.64
CA SER A 138 -5.75 -4.37 -5.69
C SER A 138 -4.39 -4.84 -5.17
N HIS A 139 -3.99 -4.42 -3.97
CA HIS A 139 -2.72 -4.85 -3.39
C HIS A 139 -2.69 -6.35 -3.06
N THR A 140 -3.78 -6.90 -2.51
CA THR A 140 -3.91 -8.34 -2.24
C THR A 140 -3.78 -9.15 -3.52
N ARG A 141 -4.43 -8.75 -4.62
CA ARG A 141 -4.28 -9.44 -5.90
C ARG A 141 -2.84 -9.39 -6.42
N ALA A 142 -2.16 -8.25 -6.33
CA ALA A 142 -0.76 -8.13 -6.76
C ALA A 142 0.19 -9.03 -5.95
N VAL A 143 -0.01 -9.13 -4.63
CA VAL A 143 0.83 -9.97 -3.77
C VAL A 143 0.51 -11.45 -3.97
N LEU A 144 -0.77 -11.82 -4.05
CA LEU A 144 -1.20 -13.21 -4.16
C LEU A 144 -0.70 -13.89 -5.43
N GLU A 145 -0.54 -13.16 -6.54
CA GLU A 145 0.07 -13.71 -7.75
C GLU A 145 1.47 -14.28 -7.47
N ASN A 146 2.33 -13.51 -6.79
CA ASN A 146 3.66 -13.98 -6.39
C ASN A 146 3.61 -15.10 -5.33
N VAL A 147 2.67 -15.00 -4.37
CA VAL A 147 2.52 -16.02 -3.32
C VAL A 147 2.14 -17.37 -3.94
N LEU A 148 1.20 -17.40 -4.88
CA LEU A 148 0.77 -18.65 -5.52
C LEU A 148 1.87 -19.30 -6.36
N GLU A 149 2.80 -18.51 -6.90
CA GLU A 149 3.98 -19.02 -7.59
C GLU A 149 4.94 -19.75 -6.64
N CYS A 150 5.25 -19.15 -5.49
CA CYS A 150 6.32 -19.63 -4.61
C CYS A 150 5.86 -20.47 -3.40
N TYR A 151 4.60 -20.34 -2.97
CA TYR A 151 4.07 -20.99 -1.77
C TYR A 151 3.13 -22.14 -2.12
N LYS A 152 3.56 -23.36 -1.82
CA LYS A 152 2.79 -24.60 -2.04
C LYS A 152 1.92 -25.01 -0.87
N GLY A 153 1.90 -24.22 0.21
CA GLY A 153 1.10 -24.54 1.39
C GLY A 153 -0.41 -24.40 1.18
N PHE A 154 -0.90 -23.98 0.01
CA PHE A 154 -2.33 -24.11 -0.34
C PHE A 154 -2.70 -25.48 -0.90
N GLU A 155 -1.73 -26.32 -1.28
CA GLU A 155 -2.01 -27.67 -1.76
C GLU A 155 -2.75 -28.48 -0.69
N ASN A 156 -3.74 -29.27 -1.13
CA ASN A 156 -4.60 -30.12 -0.30
C ASN A 156 -5.51 -29.41 0.71
N VAL A 157 -5.61 -28.07 0.67
CA VAL A 157 -6.61 -27.30 1.44
C VAL A 157 -7.98 -27.45 0.74
N LYS A 158 -9.00 -27.95 1.44
CA LYS A 158 -10.37 -28.10 0.88
C LYS A 158 -11.24 -26.89 1.22
N THR A 159 -11.10 -26.37 2.44
CA THR A 159 -11.80 -25.19 2.94
C THR A 159 -10.78 -24.16 3.42
N LEU A 160 -10.80 -22.99 2.79
CA LEU A 160 -9.99 -21.82 3.16
C LEU A 160 -10.91 -20.72 3.68
N VAL A 161 -10.61 -20.19 4.86
CA VAL A 161 -11.26 -18.96 5.37
C VAL A 161 -10.26 -17.82 5.30
N ASP A 162 -10.61 -16.77 4.56
CA ASP A 162 -9.87 -15.51 4.54
C ASP A 162 -10.50 -14.54 5.55
N VAL A 163 -9.75 -14.21 6.60
CA VAL A 163 -10.24 -13.35 7.68
C VAL A 163 -9.79 -11.92 7.42
N GLY A 164 -10.75 -11.00 7.34
CA GLY A 164 -10.53 -9.59 7.01
C GLY A 164 -11.13 -9.16 5.67
N VAL A 165 -11.84 -10.05 4.98
CA VAL A 165 -12.53 -9.75 3.71
C VAL A 165 -14.05 -9.69 3.92
N GLU A 166 -14.68 -8.68 3.36
CA GLU A 166 -16.13 -8.53 3.39
C GLU A 166 -16.77 -9.55 2.43
N HIS A 167 -17.19 -10.73 2.93
CA HIS A 167 -18.19 -11.53 2.21
C HIS A 167 -19.15 -12.38 3.07
N LYS A 168 -19.10 -12.26 4.41
CA LYS A 168 -20.19 -12.56 5.37
C LYS A 168 -20.01 -11.68 6.62
N GLY A 169 -21.10 -11.12 7.16
CA GLY A 169 -21.06 -10.29 8.37
C GLY A 169 -20.75 -11.11 9.64
N GLY A 170 -19.86 -10.58 10.49
CA GLY A 170 -19.45 -11.17 11.78
C GLY A 170 -18.23 -10.44 12.35
N ASP A 171 -17.90 -10.70 13.63
CA ASP A 171 -16.70 -10.18 14.29
C ASP A 171 -15.65 -11.30 14.46
N MET A 172 -14.46 -11.11 13.88
CA MET A 172 -13.36 -12.08 13.97
C MET A 172 -12.81 -12.26 15.41
N PHE A 173 -13.05 -11.27 16.29
CA PHE A 173 -12.74 -11.36 17.71
C PHE A 173 -13.79 -12.16 18.49
N GLU A 174 -14.96 -12.41 17.92
CA GLU A 174 -15.98 -13.29 18.48
C GLU A 174 -15.83 -14.73 17.99
N SER A 175 -15.81 -14.96 16.68
CA SER A 175 -15.68 -16.32 16.12
C SER A 175 -15.15 -16.35 14.69
N ILE A 176 -14.54 -17.48 14.30
CA ILE A 176 -14.10 -17.76 12.93
C ILE A 176 -14.73 -19.09 12.50
N PRO A 177 -15.29 -19.21 11.29
CA PRO A 177 -15.84 -20.48 10.80
C PRO A 177 -14.77 -21.58 10.69
N GLU A 178 -15.17 -22.83 10.89
CA GLU A 178 -14.27 -23.99 10.74
C GLU A 178 -13.68 -24.09 9.32
N ALA A 179 -12.38 -24.38 9.22
CA ALA A 179 -11.64 -24.46 7.96
C ALA A 179 -10.40 -25.36 8.06
N ASP A 180 -9.89 -25.87 6.92
CA ASP A 180 -8.61 -26.60 6.90
C ASP A 180 -7.42 -25.62 6.97
N ALA A 181 -7.60 -24.41 6.45
CA ALA A 181 -6.64 -23.33 6.56
C ALA A 181 -7.33 -21.99 6.78
N ILE A 182 -6.68 -21.13 7.57
CA ILE A 182 -7.07 -19.74 7.76
C ILE A 182 -6.01 -18.86 7.14
N PHE A 183 -6.41 -18.01 6.19
CA PHE A 183 -5.54 -17.04 5.55
C PHE A 183 -5.77 -15.64 6.16
N LYS A 184 -4.67 -14.93 6.39
CA LYS A 184 -4.66 -13.54 6.87
C LYS A 184 -3.55 -12.79 6.17
N LYS A 185 -3.90 -11.77 5.39
CA LYS A 185 -2.93 -10.85 4.82
C LYS A 185 -3.17 -9.46 5.39
N TRP A 186 -2.12 -8.85 5.97
CA TRP A 186 -2.20 -7.50 6.53
C TRP A 186 -3.34 -7.36 7.53
N ILE A 187 -3.27 -8.17 8.58
CA ILE A 187 -4.24 -8.15 9.68
C ILE A 187 -3.51 -8.00 11.00
N LEU A 188 -2.45 -8.78 11.25
CA LEU A 188 -1.82 -8.80 12.57
C LEU A 188 -1.09 -7.48 12.87
N HIS A 189 -0.61 -6.78 11.84
CA HIS A 189 0.08 -5.50 12.04
C HIS A 189 -0.84 -4.34 12.46
N ASP A 190 -2.16 -4.50 12.34
CA ASP A 190 -3.14 -3.47 12.71
C ASP A 190 -3.47 -3.49 14.20
N TRP A 191 -3.06 -4.53 14.93
CA TRP A 191 -3.50 -4.77 16.30
C TRP A 191 -2.31 -4.96 17.24
N ASP A 192 -2.52 -4.65 18.53
CA ASP A 192 -1.56 -4.97 19.57
C ASP A 192 -1.46 -6.49 19.82
N ASP A 193 -0.48 -6.88 20.64
CA ASP A 193 -0.21 -8.28 20.95
C ASP A 193 -1.38 -8.98 21.64
N GLU A 194 -2.14 -8.29 22.49
CA GLU A 194 -3.27 -8.89 23.21
C GLU A 194 -4.41 -9.25 22.25
N HIS A 195 -4.73 -8.33 21.34
CA HIS A 195 -5.71 -8.55 20.28
C HIS A 195 -5.23 -9.61 19.29
N CYS A 196 -3.95 -9.60 18.90
CA CYS A 196 -3.35 -10.64 18.07
C CYS A 196 -3.44 -12.03 18.72
N LEU A 197 -3.11 -12.14 20.00
CA LEU A 197 -3.21 -13.40 20.74
C LEU A 197 -4.65 -13.89 20.82
N LYS A 198 -5.61 -12.99 21.07
CA LYS A 198 -7.04 -13.34 21.06
C LYS A 198 -7.48 -13.86 19.69
N LEU A 199 -7.09 -13.16 18.61
CA LEU A 199 -7.40 -13.55 17.24
C LEU A 199 -6.79 -14.90 16.86
N LEU A 200 -5.52 -15.12 17.20
CA LEU A 200 -4.81 -16.37 16.92
C LEU A 200 -5.38 -17.55 17.70
N ARG A 201 -5.85 -17.34 18.94
CA ARG A 201 -6.59 -18.36 19.71
C ARG A 201 -7.90 -18.74 19.03
N ASN A 202 -8.68 -17.76 18.56
CA ASN A 202 -9.91 -18.04 17.81
C ASN A 202 -9.61 -18.82 16.52
N CYS A 203 -8.52 -18.50 15.82
CA CYS A 203 -8.08 -19.26 14.65
C CYS A 203 -7.75 -20.70 15.01
N TYR A 204 -7.00 -20.91 16.09
CA TYR A 204 -6.63 -22.23 16.57
C TYR A 204 -7.86 -23.10 16.88
N THR A 205 -8.88 -22.52 17.51
CA THR A 205 -10.14 -23.23 17.81
C THR A 205 -10.95 -23.59 16.55
N ALA A 206 -10.83 -22.81 15.48
CA ALA A 206 -11.53 -23.03 14.21
C ALA A 206 -10.80 -24.01 13.26
N LEU A 207 -9.61 -24.48 13.61
CA LEU A 207 -8.81 -25.39 12.79
C LEU A 207 -8.89 -26.84 13.32
N PRO A 208 -8.85 -27.85 12.43
CA PRO A 208 -8.59 -29.23 12.83
C PRO A 208 -7.15 -29.41 13.33
N GLU A 209 -6.83 -30.58 13.88
CA GLU A 209 -5.50 -30.88 14.45
C GLU A 209 -4.34 -30.69 13.45
N ASP A 210 -4.57 -30.96 12.17
CA ASP A 210 -3.64 -30.77 11.06
C ASP A 210 -3.85 -29.46 10.28
N GLY A 211 -4.71 -28.58 10.79
CA GLY A 211 -5.01 -27.29 10.20
C GLY A 211 -3.86 -26.30 10.31
N LYS A 212 -3.89 -25.23 9.51
CA LYS A 212 -2.82 -24.23 9.45
C LYS A 212 -3.32 -22.80 9.33
N ILE A 213 -2.54 -21.87 9.88
CA ILE A 213 -2.72 -20.44 9.67
C ILE A 213 -1.65 -19.97 8.66
N ILE A 214 -2.07 -19.25 7.63
CA ILE A 214 -1.22 -18.70 6.58
C ILE A 214 -1.23 -17.18 6.74
N ILE A 215 -0.10 -16.63 7.19
CA ILE A 215 0.06 -15.20 7.49
C ILE A 215 0.94 -14.57 6.40
N VAL A 216 0.45 -13.48 5.80
CA VAL A 216 1.20 -12.69 4.82
C VAL A 216 1.38 -11.28 5.36
N GLU A 217 2.58 -11.00 5.86
CA GLU A 217 2.96 -9.75 6.52
C GLU A 217 4.35 -9.27 6.10
N GLY A 218 4.62 -7.98 6.35
CA GLY A 218 5.98 -7.46 6.30
C GLY A 218 6.80 -7.98 7.49
N ILE A 219 8.05 -8.38 7.25
CA ILE A 219 8.97 -8.81 8.31
C ILE A 219 10.07 -7.75 8.43
N VAL A 220 10.26 -7.22 9.64
CA VAL A 220 11.42 -6.36 9.96
C VAL A 220 12.61 -7.27 10.20
N LEU A 221 13.65 -7.14 9.36
CA LEU A 221 14.89 -7.92 9.42
C LEU A 221 16.03 -7.15 10.08
#